data_AF-A0A7S3V0K4-F1
#
_entry.id   AF-A0A7S3V0K4-F1
#
_cell.length_a   1.000
_cell.length_b   1.000
_cell.length_c   1.000
_cell.angle_alpha   90.00
_cell.angle_beta   90.00
_cell.angle_gamma   90.00
#
_symmetry.space_group_name_H-M   'P 1'
#
loop_
_entity.id
_entity.type
_entity.pdbx_description
1 polymer ?
#
loop_
_entity_poly.entity_id
_entity_poly.type
_entity_poly.pdbx_seq_one_letter_code
_entity_poly.pdbx_strand_id
1 'polypeptide(L)'
;MKTISKLSCCFSGCGTAGIHLAKALGASEIVAVCSGKNIEFVTEQGATGVIDYKTQSALKEYGKDYFDFVYDTVGGINYAETRKLLGSDGMFVTIAPSISIAVRYFTNMQKSKSKMIFTNHSRKDLERILDLKKEAGFEPVLQKILPFSKDSVEEGFKLLKSHRAKGKIVFVHEN
;
A
#
# COMPACT_ATOMS: atom_id res chain seq x y z
N MET A 1 -6.78 17.90 16.71
CA MET A 1 -6.52 16.45 16.60
C MET A 1 -6.65 16.11 15.12
N LYS A 2 -5.54 15.96 14.38
CA LYS A 2 -5.61 15.62 12.94
C LYS A 2 -5.89 14.12 12.85
N THR A 3 -7.06 13.75 12.39
CA THR A 3 -7.45 12.36 12.10
C THR A 3 -6.57 11.89 10.95
N ILE A 4 -5.52 11.11 11.24
CA ILE A 4 -4.67 10.51 10.21
C ILE A 4 -5.50 9.43 9.51
N SER A 5 -6.16 9.81 8.43
CA SER A 5 -6.88 8.94 7.51
C SER A 5 -5.94 8.57 6.34
N LYS A 6 -5.79 7.28 6.07
CA LYS A 6 -4.89 6.73 5.04
C LYS A 6 -5.63 5.88 4.03
N LEU A 7 -5.44 6.13 2.74
CA LEU A 7 -5.92 5.25 1.66
C LEU A 7 -4.76 4.38 1.12
N SER A 8 -4.85 3.06 1.17
CA SER A 8 -3.82 2.11 0.67
C SER A 8 -4.40 1.14 -0.36
N CYS A 9 -3.60 0.66 -1.31
CA CYS A 9 -3.99 -0.40 -2.26
C CYS A 9 -3.43 -1.76 -1.78
N CYS A 10 -4.30 -2.66 -1.30
CA CYS A 10 -3.93 -3.34 -0.05
C CYS A 10 -3.43 -4.79 -0.07
N PHE A 11 -3.76 -5.63 -1.06
CA PHE A 11 -3.45 -7.08 -0.90
C PHE A 11 -2.02 -7.48 -1.27
N SER A 12 -1.28 -6.61 -1.97
CA SER A 12 0.13 -6.85 -2.29
C SER A 12 0.98 -6.77 -1.02
N GLY A 13 2.18 -7.37 -1.03
CA GLY A 13 3.07 -7.29 0.12
C GLY A 13 3.50 -5.87 0.52
N CYS A 14 3.44 -4.87 -0.38
CA CYS A 14 3.67 -3.48 -0.01
C CYS A 14 2.39 -2.84 0.58
N GLY A 15 1.21 -3.21 0.07
CA GLY A 15 -0.08 -2.75 0.58
C GLY A 15 -0.33 -3.20 2.03
N THR A 16 -0.08 -4.48 2.34
CA THR A 16 -0.24 -5.01 3.71
C THR A 16 0.77 -4.41 4.66
N ALA A 17 2.03 -4.24 4.24
CA ALA A 17 3.03 -3.50 5.02
C ALA A 17 2.60 -2.05 5.27
N GLY A 18 1.98 -1.39 4.29
CA GLY A 18 1.41 -0.06 4.44
C GLY A 18 0.32 0.02 5.52
N ILE A 19 -0.57 -0.96 5.59
CA ILE A 19 -1.60 -1.07 6.65
C ILE A 19 -0.92 -1.23 8.02
N HIS A 20 0.01 -2.18 8.15
CA HIS A 20 0.69 -2.45 9.42
C HIS A 20 1.47 -1.23 9.93
N LEU A 21 2.23 -0.58 9.05
CA LEU A 21 2.96 0.64 9.38
C LEU A 21 2.02 1.80 9.69
N ALA A 22 0.89 1.91 8.99
CA ALA A 22 -0.11 2.92 9.28
C ALA A 22 -0.65 2.79 10.71
N LYS A 23 -1.02 1.56 11.10
CA LYS A 23 -1.49 1.24 12.44
C LYS A 23 -0.42 1.48 13.50
N ALA A 24 0.81 1.02 13.25
CA ALA A 24 1.94 1.21 14.17
C ALA A 24 2.29 2.69 14.39
N LEU A 25 2.07 3.54 13.38
CA LEU A 25 2.26 4.99 13.47
C LEU A 25 1.06 5.74 14.10
N GLY A 26 0.04 5.02 14.60
CA GLY A 26 -1.12 5.62 15.25
C GLY A 26 -2.10 6.29 14.29
N ALA A 27 -2.22 5.78 13.06
CA ALA A 27 -3.28 6.25 12.16
C ALA A 27 -4.65 5.97 12.77
N SER A 28 -5.51 6.99 12.85
CA SER A 28 -6.86 6.87 13.40
C SER A 28 -7.81 6.17 12.45
N GLU A 29 -7.53 6.21 11.14
CA GLU A 29 -8.30 5.52 10.14
C GLU A 29 -7.41 5.00 9.00
N ILE A 30 -7.65 3.77 8.57
CA ILE A 30 -6.93 3.10 7.49
C ILE A 30 -7.96 2.51 6.53
N VAL A 31 -8.12 3.17 5.38
CA VAL A 31 -9.02 2.77 4.32
C VAL A 31 -8.26 1.97 3.26
N ALA A 32 -8.67 0.73 3.06
CA ALA A 32 -8.12 -0.15 2.04
C ALA A 32 -8.93 -0.05 0.74
N VAL A 33 -8.24 0.02 -0.40
CA VAL A 33 -8.85 -0.14 -1.73
C VAL A 33 -8.48 -1.50 -2.27
N CYS A 34 -9.49 -2.34 -2.49
CA CYS A 34 -9.31 -3.67 -3.07
C CYS A 34 -10.57 -4.12 -3.80
N SER A 35 -10.56 -5.29 -4.45
CA SER A 35 -11.78 -5.90 -4.98
C SER A 35 -12.53 -6.64 -3.87
N GLY A 36 -13.85 -6.77 -3.96
CA GLY A 36 -14.70 -7.42 -2.95
C GLY A 36 -14.16 -8.71 -2.32
N LYS A 37 -13.58 -9.62 -3.12
CA LYS A 37 -12.95 -10.88 -2.67
C LYS A 37 -11.78 -10.75 -1.67
N ASN A 38 -11.28 -9.53 -1.45
CA ASN A 38 -10.16 -9.25 -0.56
C ASN A 38 -10.56 -8.38 0.64
N ILE A 39 -11.84 -8.02 0.79
CA ILE A 39 -12.31 -7.15 1.88
C ILE A 39 -11.98 -7.77 3.24
N GLU A 40 -12.39 -9.01 3.47
CA GLU A 40 -12.11 -9.72 4.73
C GLU A 40 -10.61 -9.76 5.04
N PHE A 41 -9.79 -10.13 4.04
CA PHE A 41 -8.35 -10.18 4.17
C PHE A 41 -7.71 -8.85 4.60
N VAL A 42 -8.11 -7.72 3.99
CA VAL A 42 -7.51 -6.41 4.33
C VAL A 42 -8.02 -5.89 5.68
N THR A 43 -9.25 -6.24 6.07
CA THR A 43 -9.79 -5.97 7.40
C THR A 43 -9.00 -6.74 8.47
N GLU A 44 -8.68 -8.02 8.24
CA GLU A 44 -7.81 -8.81 9.12
C GLU A 44 -6.42 -8.19 9.30
N GLN A 45 -5.87 -7.56 8.25
CA GLN A 45 -4.59 -6.85 8.35
C GLN A 45 -4.68 -5.53 9.14
N GLY A 46 -5.88 -5.07 9.49
CA GLY A 46 -6.09 -3.87 10.30
C GLY A 46 -6.58 -2.64 9.53
N ALA A 47 -7.13 -2.81 8.32
CA ALA A 47 -7.91 -1.75 7.70
C ALA A 47 -9.19 -1.48 8.53
N THR A 48 -9.47 -0.21 8.82
CA THR A 48 -10.67 0.23 9.55
C THR A 48 -11.83 0.59 8.61
N GLY A 49 -11.54 0.78 7.33
CA GLY A 49 -12.51 0.96 6.25
C GLY A 49 -12.05 0.27 4.97
N VAL A 50 -12.98 -0.10 4.10
CA VAL A 50 -12.65 -0.75 2.82
C VAL A 50 -13.53 -0.19 1.71
N ILE A 51 -12.91 0.10 0.56
CA ILE A 51 -13.55 0.50 -0.69
C ILE A 51 -13.37 -0.62 -1.71
N ASP A 52 -14.48 -1.20 -2.17
CA ASP A 52 -14.47 -2.05 -3.36
C ASP A 52 -14.37 -1.19 -4.61
N TYR A 53 -13.18 -1.08 -5.21
CA TYR A 53 -12.96 -0.22 -6.37
C TYR A 53 -13.82 -0.58 -7.59
N LYS A 54 -14.42 -1.78 -7.61
CA LYS A 54 -15.30 -2.21 -8.72
C LYS A 54 -16.69 -1.62 -8.64
N THR A 55 -17.15 -1.25 -7.45
CA THR A 55 -18.54 -0.86 -7.19
C THR A 55 -18.63 0.49 -6.49
N GLN A 56 -17.57 0.94 -5.82
CA GLN A 56 -17.53 2.14 -5.01
C GLN A 56 -16.48 3.14 -5.51
N SER A 57 -16.68 4.40 -5.14
CA SER A 57 -15.73 5.48 -5.39
C SER A 57 -15.36 6.14 -4.08
N ALA A 58 -14.06 6.14 -3.75
CA ALA A 58 -13.58 6.76 -2.52
C ALA A 58 -14.00 8.24 -2.41
N LEU A 59 -14.06 8.98 -3.52
CA LEU A 59 -14.49 10.38 -3.53
C LEU A 59 -15.98 10.55 -3.20
N LYS A 60 -16.82 9.57 -3.57
CA LYS A 60 -18.25 9.59 -3.22
C LYS A 60 -18.47 9.22 -1.76
N GLU A 61 -17.72 8.24 -1.25
CA GLU A 61 -17.88 7.70 0.10
C GLU A 61 -17.32 8.65 1.17
N TYR A 62 -16.17 9.29 0.90
CA TYR A 62 -15.46 10.11 1.89
C TYR A 62 -15.51 11.61 1.58
N GLY A 63 -15.86 12.01 0.36
CA GLY A 63 -15.88 13.42 -0.03
C GLY A 63 -14.48 14.01 -0.27
N LYS A 64 -14.44 15.34 -0.39
CA LYS A 64 -13.19 16.06 -0.65
C LYS A 64 -12.43 16.35 0.63
N ASP A 65 -11.12 16.50 0.50
CA ASP A 65 -10.21 16.97 1.57
C ASP A 65 -10.26 16.10 2.86
N TYR A 66 -10.68 14.84 2.72
CA TYR A 66 -10.91 13.91 3.82
C TYR A 66 -9.63 13.20 4.30
N PHE A 67 -8.70 12.95 3.38
CA PHE A 67 -7.48 12.19 3.64
C PHE A 67 -6.25 13.08 3.85
N ASP A 68 -5.45 12.76 4.86
CA ASP A 68 -4.12 13.37 5.06
C ASP A 68 -3.06 12.68 4.20
N PHE A 69 -3.27 11.42 3.83
CA PHE A 69 -2.27 10.63 3.13
C PHE A 69 -2.90 9.57 2.21
N VAL A 70 -2.37 9.49 0.98
CA VAL A 70 -2.72 8.42 0.04
C VAL A 70 -1.46 7.68 -0.37
N TYR A 71 -1.47 6.36 -0.21
CA TYR A 71 -0.39 5.44 -0.54
C TYR A 71 -0.76 4.54 -1.72
N ASP A 72 -0.13 4.78 -2.87
CA ASP A 72 -0.35 4.02 -4.08
C ASP A 72 0.78 2.99 -4.33
N THR A 73 0.39 1.72 -4.37
CA THR A 73 1.30 0.58 -4.61
C THR A 73 0.99 -0.17 -5.89
N VAL A 74 -0.07 0.19 -6.61
CA VAL A 74 -0.55 -0.55 -7.79
C VAL A 74 -0.32 0.26 -9.05
N GLY A 75 -0.38 1.59 -8.95
CA GLY A 75 -0.43 2.46 -10.10
C GLY A 75 -1.81 2.46 -10.76
N GLY A 76 -1.95 3.26 -11.81
CA GLY A 76 -3.22 3.36 -12.56
C GLY A 76 -4.34 4.11 -11.81
N ILE A 77 -4.05 4.71 -10.66
CA ILE A 77 -5.01 5.57 -9.96
C ILE A 77 -5.31 6.82 -10.79
N ASN A 78 -6.54 7.32 -10.68
CA ASN A 78 -6.89 8.63 -11.20
C ASN A 78 -6.32 9.70 -10.25
N TYR A 79 -5.20 10.32 -10.63
CA TYR A 79 -4.58 11.37 -9.82
C TYR A 79 -5.51 12.57 -9.58
N ALA A 80 -6.34 12.95 -10.56
CA ALA A 80 -7.30 14.06 -10.38
C ALA A 80 -8.42 13.69 -9.39
N GLU A 81 -8.85 12.41 -9.44
CA GLU A 81 -9.61 11.68 -8.42
C GLU A 81 -9.04 11.89 -7.02
N THR A 82 -7.85 11.33 -6.88
CA THR A 82 -7.09 11.18 -5.63
C THR A 82 -6.71 12.52 -5.01
N ARG A 83 -6.34 13.51 -5.81
CA ARG A 83 -6.01 14.86 -5.34
C ARG A 83 -7.22 15.63 -4.81
N LYS A 84 -8.46 15.21 -5.09
CA LYS A 84 -9.64 15.79 -4.46
C LYS A 84 -9.89 15.20 -3.07
N LEU A 85 -9.44 13.97 -2.83
CA LEU A 85 -9.52 13.30 -1.55
C LEU A 85 -8.56 13.90 -0.52
N LEU A 86 -7.41 14.40 -0.97
CA LEU A 86 -6.38 14.96 -0.10
C LEU A 86 -6.70 16.38 0.32
N GLY A 87 -6.61 16.65 1.63
CA GLY A 87 -6.67 17.99 2.17
C GLY A 87 -5.50 18.87 1.72
N SER A 88 -5.53 20.16 2.06
CA SER A 88 -4.51 21.14 1.65
C SER A 88 -3.07 20.76 2.07
N ASP A 89 -2.93 20.10 3.21
CA ASP A 89 -1.66 19.56 3.72
C ASP A 89 -1.40 18.10 3.36
N GLY A 90 -2.34 17.47 2.65
CA GLY A 90 -2.31 16.05 2.34
C GLY A 90 -1.17 15.67 1.41
N MET A 91 -0.66 14.45 1.59
CA MET A 91 0.45 13.91 0.82
C MET A 91 0.00 12.73 -0.04
N PHE A 92 0.30 12.80 -1.32
CA PHE A 92 0.24 11.66 -2.24
C PHE A 92 1.60 10.98 -2.33
N VAL A 93 1.68 9.67 -2.09
CA VAL A 93 2.90 8.89 -2.26
C VAL A 93 2.64 7.69 -3.15
N THR A 94 3.48 7.50 -4.17
CA THR A 94 3.42 6.31 -5.04
C THR A 94 4.78 5.61 -5.13
N ILE A 95 4.73 4.28 -5.15
CA ILE A 95 5.88 3.40 -5.49
C ILE A 95 5.69 2.69 -6.84
N ALA A 96 4.55 2.92 -7.50
CA ALA A 96 4.20 2.33 -8.79
C ALA A 96 3.65 3.41 -9.74
N PRO A 97 4.43 4.48 -10.03
CA PRO A 97 3.94 5.60 -10.80
C PRO A 97 3.55 5.17 -12.22
N SER A 98 2.35 5.53 -12.65
CA SER A 98 2.01 5.48 -14.08
C SER A 98 2.83 6.53 -14.84
N ILE A 99 2.98 6.37 -16.17
CA ILE A 99 3.67 7.34 -17.03
C ILE A 99 3.08 8.75 -16.83
N SER A 100 1.75 8.86 -16.73
CA SER A 100 1.09 10.15 -16.52
C SER A 100 1.41 10.77 -15.16
N ILE A 101 1.54 9.98 -14.10
CA ILE A 101 1.96 10.46 -12.78
C ILE A 101 3.43 10.90 -12.81
N ALA A 102 4.30 10.11 -13.46
CA ALA A 102 5.72 10.42 -13.59
C ALA A 102 5.94 11.72 -14.37
N VAL A 103 5.29 11.90 -15.54
CA VAL A 103 5.37 13.14 -16.33
C VAL A 103 4.96 14.34 -15.48
N ARG A 104 3.79 14.28 -14.83
CA ARG A 104 3.33 15.38 -13.95
C ARG A 104 4.32 15.70 -12.84
N TYR A 105 5.02 14.69 -12.31
CA TYR A 105 5.96 14.84 -11.20
C TYR A 105 7.20 15.58 -11.65
N PHE A 106 7.80 15.17 -12.76
CA PHE A 106 8.99 15.81 -13.31
C PHE A 106 8.72 17.17 -13.95
N THR A 107 7.50 17.44 -14.40
CA THR A 107 7.10 18.78 -14.89
C THR A 107 6.57 19.70 -13.79
N ASN A 108 6.61 19.26 -12.51
CA ASN A 108 6.11 20.01 -11.35
C ASN A 108 4.64 20.47 -11.48
N MET A 109 3.81 19.72 -12.20
CA MET A 109 2.39 20.01 -12.43
C MET A 109 1.48 19.53 -11.30
N GLN A 110 2.05 19.33 -10.11
CA GLN A 110 1.37 18.75 -8.97
C GLN A 110 0.68 19.82 -8.13
N LYS A 111 -0.62 19.63 -7.91
CA LYS A 111 -1.43 20.55 -7.10
C LYS A 111 -1.47 20.17 -5.61
N SER A 112 -0.91 19.02 -5.25
CA SER A 112 -0.79 18.52 -3.87
C SER A 112 0.65 18.08 -3.60
N LYS A 113 1.05 18.05 -2.33
CA LYS A 113 2.34 17.48 -1.93
C LYS A 113 2.40 16.04 -2.44
N SER A 114 3.41 15.75 -3.24
CA SER A 114 3.54 14.46 -3.91
C SER A 114 4.96 13.93 -3.76
N LYS A 115 5.11 12.64 -3.49
CA LYS A 115 6.40 11.95 -3.53
C LYS A 115 6.31 10.71 -4.40
N MET A 116 7.26 10.58 -5.31
CA MET A 116 7.50 9.36 -6.05
C MET A 116 8.73 8.69 -5.43
N ILE A 117 8.55 7.50 -4.88
CA ILE A 117 9.63 6.77 -4.21
C ILE A 117 10.02 5.60 -5.09
N PHE A 118 11.24 5.67 -5.61
CA PHE A 118 11.95 4.49 -6.10
C PHE A 118 12.71 3.85 -4.94
N THR A 119 12.97 2.54 -5.05
CA THR A 119 13.67 1.77 -4.03
C THR A 119 14.91 2.51 -3.55
N ASN A 120 14.95 2.84 -2.25
CA ASN A 120 16.09 3.42 -1.59
C ASN A 120 16.51 2.50 -0.44
N HIS A 121 17.76 2.04 -0.45
CA HIS A 121 18.28 1.17 0.60
C HIS A 121 18.77 2.03 1.76
N SER A 122 18.00 2.05 2.85
CA SER A 122 18.29 2.84 4.04
C SER A 122 18.29 1.95 5.28
N ARG A 123 19.47 1.77 5.89
CA ARG A 123 19.59 1.02 7.15
C ARG A 123 18.72 1.64 8.24
N LYS A 124 18.75 2.96 8.36
CA LYS A 124 17.97 3.71 9.35
C LYS A 124 16.47 3.46 9.21
N ASP A 125 15.96 3.44 7.98
CA ASP A 125 14.53 3.16 7.76
C ASP A 125 14.19 1.70 8.07
N LEU A 126 15.08 0.76 7.73
CA LEU A 126 14.89 -0.65 8.08
C LEU A 126 14.89 -0.87 9.60
N GLU A 127 15.84 -0.29 10.33
CA GLU A 127 15.89 -0.32 11.79
C GLU A 127 14.59 0.24 12.38
N ARG A 128 14.12 1.39 11.89
CA ARG A 128 12.86 1.96 12.36
C ARG A 128 11.65 1.06 12.08
N ILE A 129 11.62 0.37 10.94
CA ILE A 129 10.56 -0.60 10.64
C ILE A 129 10.61 -1.79 11.61
N LEU A 130 11.80 -2.27 11.97
CA LEU A 130 11.97 -3.34 12.95
C LEU A 130 11.52 -2.92 14.35
N ASP A 131 11.79 -1.68 14.76
CA ASP A 131 11.30 -1.12 16.02
C ASP A 131 9.77 -1.06 16.03
N LEU A 132 9.16 -0.50 14.98
CA LEU A 132 7.70 -0.44 14.83
C LEU A 132 7.07 -1.83 14.82
N LYS A 133 7.72 -2.80 14.18
CA LYS A 133 7.30 -4.21 14.18
C LYS A 133 7.25 -4.76 15.60
N LYS A 134 8.29 -4.51 16.40
CA LYS A 134 8.39 -4.96 17.79
C LYS A 134 7.38 -4.25 18.69
N GLU A 135 7.22 -2.95 18.53
CA GLU A 135 6.31 -2.10 19.32
C GLU A 135 4.83 -2.44 19.05
N ALA A 136 4.46 -2.60 17.78
CA ALA A 136 3.06 -2.81 17.37
C ALA A 136 2.69 -4.30 17.15
N GLY A 137 3.66 -5.22 17.24
CA GLY A 137 3.43 -6.66 17.20
C GLY A 137 2.90 -7.20 15.87
N PHE A 138 3.27 -6.60 14.74
CA PHE A 138 2.85 -7.09 13.41
C PHE A 138 3.94 -7.97 12.78
N GLU A 139 3.53 -8.87 11.88
CA GLU A 139 4.45 -9.66 11.06
C GLU A 139 4.23 -9.37 9.56
N PRO A 140 5.25 -9.56 8.71
CA PRO A 140 5.06 -9.55 7.27
C PRO A 140 4.05 -10.64 6.85
N VAL A 141 3.12 -10.30 5.97
CA VAL A 141 2.15 -11.28 5.46
C VAL A 141 2.83 -12.20 4.46
N LEU A 142 3.01 -13.46 4.83
CA LEU A 142 3.61 -14.49 3.97
C LEU A 142 2.49 -15.36 3.37
N GLN A 143 2.39 -15.38 2.04
CA GLN A 143 1.45 -16.24 1.35
C GLN A 143 1.95 -17.67 1.24
N LYS A 144 3.24 -17.79 0.89
CA LYS A 144 3.90 -19.06 0.64
C LYS A 144 5.35 -18.94 1.09
N ILE A 145 5.79 -20.00 1.77
CA ILE A 145 7.18 -20.28 2.06
C ILE A 145 7.49 -21.55 1.27
N LEU A 146 8.43 -21.46 0.33
CA LEU A 146 8.78 -22.53 -0.59
C LEU A 146 10.26 -22.86 -0.45
N PRO A 147 10.68 -24.13 -0.57
CA PRO A 147 12.10 -24.46 -0.61
C PRO A 147 12.77 -23.82 -1.83
N PHE A 148 14.05 -23.53 -1.74
CA PHE A 148 14.83 -22.99 -2.85
C PHE A 148 15.20 -24.11 -3.84
N SER A 149 14.21 -24.56 -4.61
CA SER A 149 14.33 -25.53 -5.69
C SER A 149 13.81 -24.95 -7.01
N LYS A 150 14.23 -25.53 -8.14
CA LYS A 150 13.79 -25.09 -9.48
C LYS A 150 12.25 -25.06 -9.58
N ASP A 151 11.60 -26.15 -9.20
CA ASP A 151 10.14 -26.30 -9.31
C ASP A 151 9.41 -25.27 -8.42
N SER A 152 9.92 -25.06 -7.20
CA SER A 152 9.37 -24.07 -6.28
C SER A 152 9.51 -22.64 -6.81
N VAL A 153 10.66 -22.30 -7.39
CA VAL A 153 10.88 -20.99 -8.01
C VAL A 153 9.91 -20.78 -9.17
N GLU A 154 9.73 -21.78 -10.03
CA GLU A 154 8.75 -21.72 -11.13
C GLU A 154 7.32 -21.49 -10.61
N GLU A 155 6.92 -22.23 -9.58
CA GLU A 155 5.61 -22.09 -8.93
C GLU A 155 5.42 -20.69 -8.33
N GLY A 156 6.39 -20.21 -7.55
CA GLY A 156 6.33 -18.91 -6.89
C GLY A 156 6.27 -17.76 -7.89
N PHE A 157 7.06 -17.81 -8.97
CA PHE A 157 7.01 -16.80 -10.02
C PHE A 157 5.71 -16.88 -10.84
N LYS A 158 5.14 -18.07 -11.06
CA LYS A 158 3.81 -18.21 -11.68
C LYS A 158 2.73 -17.53 -10.83
N LEU A 159 2.76 -17.73 -9.51
CA LEU A 159 1.85 -17.06 -8.58
C LEU A 159 2.07 -15.53 -8.58
N LEU A 160 3.31 -15.06 -8.54
CA LEU A 160 3.64 -13.64 -8.59
C LEU A 160 3.11 -12.97 -9.86
N LYS A 161 3.38 -13.57 -11.03
CA LYS A 161 2.94 -13.06 -12.34
C LYS A 161 1.42 -13.09 -12.54
N SER A 162 0.70 -13.86 -11.74
CA SER A 162 -0.77 -13.86 -11.79
C SER A 162 -1.40 -12.56 -11.26
N HIS A 163 -0.63 -11.70 -10.57
CA HIS A 163 -1.11 -10.51 -9.86
C HIS A 163 -2.19 -10.81 -8.81
N ARG A 164 -2.28 -12.06 -8.34
CA ARG A 164 -3.24 -12.51 -7.31
C ARG A 164 -2.56 -12.92 -6.01
N ALA A 165 -1.25 -12.74 -5.92
CA ALA A 165 -0.50 -13.03 -4.70
C ALA A 165 -0.92 -12.08 -3.56
N LYS A 166 -1.27 -12.65 -2.41
CA LYS A 166 -1.65 -11.93 -1.18
C LYS A 166 -0.44 -11.88 -0.24
N GLY A 167 0.21 -10.73 -0.11
CA GLY A 167 1.44 -10.62 0.70
C GLY A 167 2.72 -10.97 -0.07
N LYS A 168 3.62 -11.73 0.56
CA LYS A 168 4.96 -12.09 0.05
C LYS A 168 5.10 -13.60 -0.17
N ILE A 169 5.89 -13.96 -1.18
CA ILE A 169 6.36 -15.33 -1.42
C ILE A 169 7.83 -15.36 -1.00
N VAL A 170 8.20 -16.31 -0.16
CA VAL A 170 9.54 -16.45 0.40
C VAL A 170 10.13 -17.79 -0.05
N PHE A 171 11.37 -17.76 -0.52
CA PHE A 171 12.14 -18.96 -0.79
C PHE A 171 13.15 -19.17 0.34
N VAL A 172 13.17 -20.38 0.90
CA VAL A 172 14.09 -20.77 1.96
C VAL A 172 15.10 -21.76 1.40
N HIS A 173 16.37 -21.43 1.54
CA HIS A 173 17.45 -22.36 1.28
C HIS A 173 17.70 -23.14 2.58
N GLU A 174 17.54 -24.45 2.53
CA GLU A 174 18.03 -25.32 3.59
C GLU A 174 19.56 -25.36 3.47
N ASN A 175 20.25 -24.90 4.50
CA ASN A 175 21.69 -25.14 4.69
C ASN A 175 21.89 -26.51 5.33
#